data_AF-A0A9D0VF95-F1
#
_entry.id   AF-A0A9D0VF95-F1
#
_cell.length_a   1.000
_cell.length_b   1.000
_cell.length_c   1.000
_cell.angle_alpha   90.00
_cell.angle_beta   90.00
_cell.angle_gamma   90.00
#
_symmetry.space_group_name_H-M   'P 1'
#
loop_
_entity.id
_entity.type
_entity.pdbx_description
1 polymer ?
#
loop_
_entity_poly.entity_id
_entity_poly.type
_entity_poly.pdbx_seq_one_letter_code
_entity_poly.pdbx_strand_id
1 'polypeptide(L)'
;MFRPWVVAGLLIVGILVNAALLVFERLPTREVIETSKKYDEPLRGLQYLAGSRRSNFQVMGLEFEMAEAAAGRISRFQQRQARFLKMLDEQAAEVVDVFCPGELPQPYAALAYLVEEENGIRRVIDAGTLTRFERQPWYDLDGLTPRLYEHFELTESRKAEASLMAVSAVLLSREEDALSGRSPWSLGLVGGWGFSRLSSKEPRIQVLAIEYFALMHFLTELANTQTGICS
;
A
#
# COMPACT_ATOMS: atom_id res chain seq x y z
N MET A 1 -0.20 -47.01 -51.03
CA MET A 1 1.09 -46.53 -51.58
C MET A 1 1.00 -45.00 -51.64
N PHE A 2 1.60 -44.28 -50.67
CA PHE A 2 1.56 -42.82 -50.67
C PHE A 2 2.43 -42.30 -51.81
N ARG A 3 1.84 -41.45 -52.64
CA ARG A 3 2.51 -40.87 -53.80
C ARG A 3 3.52 -39.81 -53.31
N PRO A 4 4.83 -39.98 -53.55
CA PRO A 4 5.87 -39.14 -52.94
C PRO A 4 5.73 -37.64 -53.27
N TRP A 5 5.13 -37.31 -54.41
CA TRP A 5 4.83 -35.93 -54.80
C TRP A 5 3.79 -35.24 -53.91
N VAL A 6 2.87 -35.98 -53.29
CA VAL A 6 1.88 -35.40 -52.36
C VAL A 6 2.55 -34.97 -51.06
N VAL A 7 3.48 -35.78 -50.55
CA VAL A 7 4.25 -35.47 -49.34
C VAL A 7 5.14 -34.25 -49.56
N ALA A 8 5.82 -34.19 -50.71
CA ALA A 8 6.64 -33.03 -51.06
C ALA A 8 5.81 -31.74 -51.18
N GLY A 9 4.62 -31.81 -51.79
CA GLY A 9 3.72 -30.66 -51.90
C GLY A 9 3.27 -30.11 -50.54
N LEU A 10 2.87 -30.99 -49.61
CA LEU A 10 2.46 -30.59 -48.26
C LEU A 10 3.61 -29.95 -47.47
N LEU A 11 4.84 -30.45 -47.63
CA LEU A 11 6.00 -29.92 -46.93
C LEU A 11 6.37 -28.51 -47.43
N ILE A 12 6.27 -28.27 -48.73
CA ILE A 12 6.46 -26.93 -49.32
C ILE A 12 5.40 -25.96 -48.80
N VAL A 13 4.12 -26.37 -48.77
CA VAL A 13 3.04 -25.53 -48.24
C VAL A 13 3.27 -25.22 -46.76
N GLY A 14 3.67 -26.21 -45.95
CA GLY A 14 3.98 -26.00 -44.53
C GLY A 14 5.13 -25.01 -44.30
N ILE A 15 6.19 -25.05 -45.13
CA ILE A 15 7.29 -24.09 -45.05
C ILE A 15 6.82 -22.69 -45.45
N LEU A 16 6.05 -22.56 -46.53
CA LEU A 16 5.55 -21.26 -46.99
C LEU A 16 4.60 -20.61 -45.98
N VAL A 17 3.74 -21.40 -45.33
CA VAL A 17 2.85 -20.90 -44.26
C VAL A 17 3.65 -20.44 -43.05
N ASN A 18 4.66 -21.19 -42.61
CA ASN A 18 5.53 -20.77 -41.51
C ASN A 18 6.34 -19.52 -41.85
N ALA A 19 6.88 -19.43 -43.07
CA ALA A 19 7.61 -18.24 -43.53
C ALA A 19 6.69 -17.01 -43.61
N ALA A 20 5.46 -17.19 -44.10
CA ALA A 20 4.46 -16.13 -44.11
C ALA A 20 4.10 -15.68 -42.68
N LEU A 21 3.90 -16.62 -41.76
CA LEU A 21 3.64 -16.30 -40.35
C LEU A 21 4.80 -15.52 -39.72
N LEU A 22 6.06 -15.89 -39.99
CA LEU A 22 7.23 -15.14 -39.52
C LEU A 22 7.34 -13.72 -40.11
N VAL A 23 6.88 -13.51 -41.35
CA VAL A 23 6.90 -12.19 -41.99
C VAL A 23 5.72 -11.32 -41.54
N PHE A 24 4.56 -11.93 -41.26
CA PHE A 24 3.36 -11.22 -40.80
C PHE A 24 3.29 -11.06 -39.27
N GLU A 25 4.05 -11.83 -38.50
CA GLU A 25 4.43 -11.50 -37.13
C GLU A 25 5.40 -10.31 -37.18
N ARG A 26 4.86 -9.11 -37.43
CA ARG A 26 5.49 -7.88 -36.98
C ARG A 26 5.67 -8.02 -35.47
N LEU A 27 6.87 -8.40 -35.03
CA LEU A 27 7.31 -8.15 -33.67
C LEU A 27 7.01 -6.67 -33.40
N PRO A 28 6.14 -6.32 -32.45
CA PRO A 28 5.93 -4.92 -32.12
C PRO A 28 7.29 -4.36 -31.74
N THR A 29 7.86 -3.50 -32.60
CA THR A 29 9.04 -2.71 -32.28
C THR A 29 8.70 -1.96 -31.02
N ARG A 30 9.37 -2.36 -29.94
CA ARG A 30 9.13 -1.90 -28.56
C ARG A 30 9.68 -0.49 -28.39
N GLU A 31 9.21 0.47 -29.19
CA GLU A 31 9.10 1.85 -28.75
C GLU A 31 7.74 1.97 -28.08
N VAL A 32 7.64 1.32 -26.91
CA VAL A 32 6.65 1.73 -25.92
C VAL A 32 7.11 3.12 -25.51
N ILE A 33 6.57 4.14 -26.16
CA ILE A 33 6.36 5.42 -25.49
C ILE A 33 5.59 5.00 -24.24
N GLU A 34 6.27 4.94 -23.09
CA GLU A 34 5.62 4.89 -21.80
C GLU A 34 4.81 6.17 -21.73
N THR A 35 3.61 6.15 -22.30
CA THR A 35 2.51 6.96 -21.81
C THR A 35 2.38 6.54 -20.36
N SER A 36 3.07 7.25 -19.47
CA SER A 36 2.94 7.07 -18.04
C SER A 36 1.44 7.10 -17.78
N LYS A 37 0.84 5.93 -17.53
CA LYS A 37 -0.57 5.88 -17.16
C LYS A 37 -0.65 6.69 -15.89
N LYS A 38 -1.23 7.88 -15.97
CA LYS A 38 -1.43 8.73 -14.80
C LYS A 38 -2.52 8.07 -13.99
N TYR A 39 -2.11 7.21 -13.06
CA TYR A 39 -3.01 6.70 -12.04
C TYR A 39 -3.43 7.88 -11.16
N ASP A 40 -4.72 7.94 -10.82
CA ASP A 40 -5.17 8.88 -9.80
C ASP A 40 -4.64 8.38 -8.45
N GLU A 41 -3.70 9.12 -7.88
CA GLU A 41 -3.03 8.77 -6.63
C GLU A 41 -3.53 9.68 -5.50
N PRO A 42 -4.66 9.35 -4.87
CA PRO A 42 -5.33 10.26 -3.95
C PRO A 42 -4.51 10.52 -2.67
N LEU A 43 -3.59 9.60 -2.33
CA LEU A 43 -2.78 9.71 -1.11
C LEU A 43 -1.73 10.82 -1.18
N ARG A 44 -1.12 11.09 -2.34
CA ARG A 44 -0.12 12.16 -2.50
C ARG A 44 -0.71 13.56 -2.36
N GLY A 45 -1.99 13.72 -2.68
CA GLY A 45 -2.69 15.00 -2.56
C GLY A 45 -3.18 15.32 -1.15
N LEU A 46 -3.00 14.41 -0.19
CA LEU A 46 -3.53 14.60 1.15
C LEU A 46 -2.76 15.68 1.91
N GLN A 47 -3.52 16.62 2.48
CA GLN A 47 -3.01 17.58 3.44
C GLN A 47 -3.31 17.06 4.85
N TYR A 48 -2.28 16.90 5.67
CA TYR A 48 -2.40 16.39 7.04
C TYR A 48 -2.62 17.55 8.01
N LEU A 49 -3.88 17.95 8.14
CA LEU A 49 -4.33 19.04 9.02
C LEU A 49 -5.38 18.52 10.00
N ALA A 50 -5.51 19.19 11.15
CA ALA A 50 -6.50 18.80 12.16
C ALA A 50 -7.94 18.78 11.62
N GLY A 51 -8.28 19.74 10.74
CA GLY A 51 -9.60 19.83 10.11
C GLY A 51 -9.88 18.78 9.03
N SER A 52 -8.85 18.13 8.48
CA SER A 52 -8.97 17.14 7.39
C SER A 52 -8.84 15.68 7.86
N ARG A 53 -8.64 15.43 9.16
CA ARG A 53 -8.45 14.07 9.72
C ARG A 53 -9.45 13.04 9.20
N ARG A 54 -10.75 13.30 9.39
CA ARG A 54 -11.82 12.35 9.00
C ARG A 54 -11.85 12.12 7.49
N SER A 55 -11.77 13.17 6.67
CA SER A 55 -11.77 13.03 5.21
C SER A 55 -10.54 12.27 4.73
N ASN A 56 -9.37 12.50 5.32
CA ASN A 56 -8.14 11.78 4.98
C ASN A 56 -8.30 10.28 5.28
N PHE A 57 -8.87 9.92 6.44
CA PHE A 57 -9.15 8.53 6.77
C PHE A 57 -10.10 7.85 5.79
N GLN A 58 -11.13 8.57 5.33
CA GLN A 58 -12.04 8.05 4.31
C GLN A 58 -11.33 7.84 2.96
N VAL A 59 -10.42 8.74 2.57
CA VAL A 59 -9.58 8.56 1.36
C VAL A 59 -8.65 7.35 1.49
N MET A 60 -8.14 7.10 2.70
CA MET A 60 -7.36 5.89 3.03
C MET A 60 -8.23 4.63 3.14
N GLY A 61 -9.55 4.74 2.98
CA GLY A 61 -10.45 3.59 2.90
C GLY A 61 -11.22 3.25 4.17
N LEU A 62 -11.11 4.04 5.24
CA LEU A 62 -11.87 3.80 6.46
C LEU A 62 -13.34 4.16 6.24
N GLU A 63 -14.24 3.26 6.62
CA GLU A 63 -15.66 3.56 6.70
C GLU A 63 -15.91 4.70 7.70
N PHE A 64 -17.06 5.37 7.57
CA PHE A 64 -17.39 6.57 8.34
C PHE A 64 -17.17 6.38 9.86
N GLU A 65 -17.68 5.29 10.43
CA GLU A 65 -17.57 5.00 11.86
C GLU A 65 -16.12 4.77 12.29
N MET A 66 -15.32 4.08 11.47
CA MET A 66 -13.89 3.88 11.74
C MET A 66 -13.10 5.19 11.62
N ALA A 67 -13.41 6.02 10.62
CA ALA A 67 -12.78 7.32 10.43
C ALA A 67 -13.08 8.26 11.60
N GLU A 68 -14.31 8.24 12.12
CA GLU A 68 -14.69 8.97 13.32
C GLU A 68 -13.97 8.45 14.57
N ALA A 69 -13.90 7.13 14.75
CA ALA A 69 -13.16 6.51 15.85
C ALA A 69 -11.65 6.84 15.81
N ALA A 70 -11.03 6.80 14.63
CA ALA A 70 -9.63 7.17 14.44
C ALA A 70 -9.39 8.66 14.75
N ALA A 71 -10.26 9.56 14.27
CA ALA A 71 -10.18 10.97 14.60
C ALA A 71 -10.35 11.23 16.11
N GLY A 72 -11.27 10.51 16.76
CA GLY A 72 -11.47 10.55 18.21
C GLY A 72 -10.23 10.06 18.97
N ARG A 73 -9.52 9.05 18.47
CA ARG A 73 -8.31 8.50 19.10
C ARG A 73 -7.17 9.52 19.18
N ILE A 74 -7.03 10.39 18.18
CA ILE A 74 -6.00 11.44 18.14
C ILE A 74 -6.05 12.35 19.37
N SER A 75 -7.23 12.63 19.93
CA SER A 75 -7.36 13.46 21.15
C SER A 75 -6.53 12.94 22.33
N ARG A 76 -6.30 11.62 22.41
CA ARG A 76 -5.47 10.99 23.45
C ARG A 76 -3.98 11.23 23.22
N PHE A 77 -3.56 11.35 21.95
CA PHE A 77 -2.17 11.63 21.59
C PHE A 77 -1.83 13.12 21.78
N GLN A 78 -2.81 14.02 21.60
CA GLN A 78 -2.64 15.46 21.82
C GLN A 78 -2.15 15.80 23.23
N GLN A 79 -2.56 15.04 24.25
CA GLN A 79 -2.06 15.19 25.63
C GLN A 79 -0.54 15.01 25.75
N ARG A 80 0.09 14.40 24.76
CA ARG A 80 1.52 14.08 24.69
C ARG A 80 2.21 14.75 23.51
N GLN A 81 1.56 15.73 22.88
CA GLN A 81 2.04 16.41 21.67
C GLN A 81 3.46 16.95 21.83
N ALA A 82 3.77 17.63 22.95
CA ALA A 82 5.10 18.19 23.19
C ALA A 82 6.20 17.11 23.18
N ARG A 83 5.91 15.91 23.70
CA ARG A 83 6.84 14.78 23.67
C ARG A 83 7.05 14.28 22.24
N PHE A 84 5.98 14.16 21.44
CA PHE A 84 6.07 13.74 20.05
C PHE A 84 6.81 14.74 19.17
N LEU A 85 6.56 16.04 19.33
CA LEU A 85 7.31 17.10 18.65
C LEU A 85 8.80 17.00 18.98
N LYS A 86 9.14 16.83 20.25
CA LYS A 86 10.53 16.66 20.67
C LYS A 86 11.18 15.42 20.03
N MET A 87 10.49 14.27 20.02
CA MET A 87 11.02 13.05 19.39
C MET A 87 11.20 13.20 17.88
N LEU A 88 10.27 13.87 17.19
CA LEU A 88 10.39 14.16 15.76
C LEU A 88 11.60 15.06 15.48
N ASP A 89 11.80 16.11 16.29
CA ASP A 89 12.94 17.03 16.17
C ASP A 89 14.28 16.34 16.43
N GLU A 90 14.37 15.55 17.51
CA GLU A 90 15.59 14.81 17.88
C GLU A 90 15.97 13.71 16.87
N GLN A 91 14.99 13.17 16.12
CA GLN A 91 15.19 12.07 15.16
C GLN A 91 14.78 12.48 13.73
N ALA A 92 14.90 13.77 13.40
CA ALA A 92 14.41 14.30 12.13
C ALA A 92 15.08 13.62 10.93
N ALA A 93 16.39 13.39 11.01
CA ALA A 93 17.17 12.78 9.93
C ALA A 93 16.70 11.35 9.60
N GLU A 94 16.21 10.61 10.60
CA GLU A 94 15.76 9.23 10.44
C GLU A 94 14.30 9.13 9.93
N VAL A 95 13.46 10.12 10.25
CA VAL A 95 12.00 10.02 10.04
C VAL A 95 11.44 11.01 9.01
N VAL A 96 12.26 11.93 8.48
CA VAL A 96 11.82 12.93 7.49
C VAL A 96 11.20 12.27 6.25
N ASP A 97 11.84 11.25 5.69
CA ASP A 97 11.35 10.55 4.49
C ASP A 97 10.06 9.73 4.73
N VAL A 98 9.64 9.62 5.99
CA VAL A 98 8.44 8.88 6.39
C VAL A 98 7.25 9.78 6.68
N PHE A 99 7.47 10.89 7.40
CA PHE A 99 6.39 11.79 7.80
C PHE A 99 6.28 13.05 6.92
N CYS A 100 7.24 13.28 6.02
CA CYS A 100 7.18 14.34 5.01
C CYS A 100 6.82 13.76 3.63
N PRO A 101 6.47 14.61 2.65
CA PRO A 101 6.26 14.14 1.27
C PRO A 101 7.50 13.44 0.73
N GLY A 102 7.36 12.19 0.30
CA GLY A 102 8.46 11.35 -0.19
C GLY A 102 8.02 10.40 -1.31
N GLU A 103 8.84 9.39 -1.57
CA GLU A 103 8.56 8.38 -2.60
C GLU A 103 7.33 7.55 -2.26
N LEU A 104 7.22 7.04 -1.03
CA LEU A 104 6.06 6.32 -0.53
C LEU A 104 5.11 7.25 0.23
N PRO A 105 3.79 7.16 0.00
CA PRO A 105 2.83 7.87 0.84
C PRO A 105 2.92 7.47 2.31
N GLN A 106 2.62 8.40 3.21
CA GLN A 106 2.78 8.24 4.66
C GLN A 106 2.05 7.02 5.25
N PRO A 107 0.85 6.59 4.76
CA PRO A 107 0.21 5.36 5.23
C PRO A 107 1.04 4.09 5.02
N TYR A 108 1.98 4.10 4.10
CA TYR A 108 2.88 2.98 3.82
C TYR A 108 4.23 3.20 4.48
N ALA A 109 4.81 4.39 4.32
CA ALA A 109 6.12 4.72 4.88
C ALA A 109 6.16 4.60 6.42
N ALA A 110 5.09 5.02 7.10
CA ALA A 110 5.04 5.02 8.57
C ALA A 110 4.98 3.62 9.20
N LEU A 111 4.65 2.58 8.43
CA LEU A 111 4.71 1.19 8.89
C LEU A 111 6.11 0.83 9.40
N ALA A 112 7.15 1.41 8.81
CA ALA A 112 8.55 1.19 9.18
C ALA A 112 8.88 1.54 10.62
N TYR A 113 8.11 2.44 11.25
CA TYR A 113 8.38 2.96 12.59
C TYR A 113 7.23 2.75 13.57
N LEU A 114 6.00 2.52 13.09
CA LEU A 114 4.80 2.48 13.93
C LEU A 114 4.24 1.07 14.15
N VAL A 115 4.80 0.05 13.48
CA VAL A 115 4.35 -1.33 13.61
C VAL A 115 5.52 -2.22 14.01
N GLU A 116 5.54 -2.67 15.26
CA GLU A 116 6.58 -3.58 15.75
C GLU A 116 6.18 -5.04 15.55
N GLU A 117 7.17 -5.90 15.33
CA GLU A 117 6.99 -7.35 15.26
C GLU A 117 7.57 -8.01 16.52
N GLU A 118 6.72 -8.71 17.26
CA GLU A 118 7.13 -9.50 18.43
C GLU A 118 6.62 -10.93 18.29
N ASN A 119 7.54 -11.91 18.31
CA ASN A 119 7.22 -13.33 18.13
C ASN A 119 6.43 -13.64 16.84
N GLY A 120 6.77 -12.96 15.73
CA GLY A 120 6.11 -13.12 14.44
C GLY A 120 4.73 -12.46 14.33
N ILE A 121 4.29 -11.75 15.38
CA ILE A 121 3.02 -11.02 15.41
C ILE A 121 3.32 -9.54 15.34
N ARG A 122 2.72 -8.86 14.36
CA ARG A 122 2.82 -7.41 14.22
C ARG A 122 1.75 -6.70 15.02
N ARG A 123 2.14 -5.59 15.64
CA ARG A 123 1.23 -4.72 16.39
C ARG A 123 1.61 -3.26 16.21
N VAL A 124 0.61 -2.39 16.26
CA VAL A 124 0.84 -0.96 16.31
C VAL A 124 1.47 -0.62 17.65
N ILE A 125 2.55 0.15 17.63
CA ILE A 125 3.23 0.59 18.85
C ILE A 125 2.25 1.41 19.69
N ASP A 126 2.22 1.15 21.00
CA ASP A 126 1.46 2.00 21.91
C ASP A 126 2.10 3.40 21.98
N ALA A 127 1.36 4.41 21.52
CA ALA A 127 1.72 5.81 21.69
C ALA A 127 2.06 6.12 23.17
N GLY A 128 1.47 5.38 24.10
CA GLY A 128 1.80 5.31 25.52
C GLY A 128 3.29 5.20 25.83
N THR A 129 3.91 4.18 25.22
CA THR A 129 5.24 3.67 25.54
C THR A 129 6.30 4.07 24.51
N LEU A 130 5.89 4.63 23.37
CA LEU A 130 6.81 5.12 22.35
C LEU A 130 7.74 6.21 22.93
N THR A 131 9.03 5.89 22.99
CA THR A 131 10.11 6.75 23.51
C THR A 131 11.13 7.15 22.46
N ARG A 132 11.26 6.37 21.38
CA ARG A 132 12.09 6.64 20.21
C ARG A 132 11.51 5.93 18.99
N PHE A 133 11.68 6.52 17.81
CA PHE A 133 11.39 5.86 16.55
C PHE A 133 12.48 4.83 16.25
N GLU A 134 12.09 3.56 16.16
CA GLU A 134 12.98 2.46 15.79
C GLU A 134 12.51 1.88 14.47
N ARG A 135 13.37 1.96 13.45
CA ARG A 135 13.08 1.37 12.14
C ARG A 135 13.03 -0.14 12.27
N GLN A 136 11.98 -0.73 11.74
CA GLN A 136 11.69 -2.13 11.93
C GLN A 136 12.37 -2.99 10.85
N PRO A 137 13.18 -4.00 11.23
CA PRO A 137 13.91 -4.80 10.26
C PRO A 137 13.03 -5.46 9.21
N TRP A 138 11.83 -5.91 9.60
CA TRP A 138 10.90 -6.59 8.69
C TRP A 138 10.40 -5.68 7.56
N TYR A 139 10.40 -4.36 7.76
CA TYR A 139 9.93 -3.41 6.75
C TYR A 139 10.87 -3.34 5.54
N ASP A 140 12.17 -3.49 5.80
CA ASP A 140 13.21 -3.42 4.77
C ASP A 140 13.43 -4.77 4.06
N LEU A 141 12.82 -5.85 4.56
CA LEU A 141 12.90 -7.16 3.91
C LEU A 141 12.04 -7.19 2.64
N ASP A 142 12.66 -7.58 1.53
CA ASP A 142 12.01 -7.95 0.25
C ASP A 142 11.15 -6.87 -0.44
N GLY A 143 11.20 -5.62 0.03
CA GLY A 143 10.46 -4.51 -0.58
C GLY A 143 8.95 -4.73 -0.60
N LEU A 144 8.41 -5.47 0.38
CA LEU A 144 7.00 -5.85 0.41
C LEU A 144 6.06 -4.65 0.47
N THR A 145 6.39 -3.63 1.27
CA THR A 145 5.55 -2.44 1.43
C THR A 145 5.43 -1.63 0.13
N PRO A 146 6.51 -1.27 -0.59
CA PRO A 146 6.42 -0.68 -1.93
C PRO A 146 5.57 -1.51 -2.90
N ARG A 147 5.75 -2.84 -2.92
CA ARG A 147 4.98 -3.74 -3.80
C ARG A 147 3.49 -3.73 -3.48
N LEU A 148 3.13 -3.70 -2.19
CA LEU A 148 1.74 -3.56 -1.77
C LEU A 148 1.16 -2.21 -2.20
N TYR A 149 1.91 -1.13 -2.01
CA TYR A 149 1.53 0.19 -2.45
C TYR A 149 1.23 0.21 -3.96
N GLU A 150 2.15 -0.29 -4.79
CA GLU A 150 1.95 -0.42 -6.23
C GLU A 150 0.73 -1.29 -6.58
N HIS A 151 0.60 -2.45 -5.95
CA HIS A 151 -0.46 -3.41 -6.24
C HIS A 151 -1.86 -2.91 -5.88
N PHE A 152 -1.99 -2.13 -4.81
CA PHE A 152 -3.28 -1.68 -4.29
C PHE A 152 -3.66 -0.28 -4.77
N GLU A 153 -2.71 0.64 -4.84
CA GLU A 153 -2.95 2.06 -5.16
C GLU A 153 -2.78 2.36 -6.65
N LEU A 154 -1.74 1.82 -7.28
CA LEU A 154 -1.36 2.14 -8.66
C LEU A 154 -2.02 1.21 -9.68
N THR A 155 -3.35 1.12 -9.60
CA THR A 155 -4.17 0.31 -10.52
C THR A 155 -5.24 1.16 -11.20
N GLU A 156 -5.62 0.82 -12.44
CA GLU A 156 -6.67 1.54 -13.18
C GLU A 156 -8.02 1.51 -12.46
N SER A 157 -8.25 0.47 -11.66
CA SER A 157 -9.49 0.25 -10.91
C SER A 157 -9.23 0.22 -9.41
N ARG A 158 -8.47 1.20 -8.89
CA ARG A 158 -8.21 1.37 -7.45
C ARG A 158 -9.52 1.27 -6.66
N LYS A 159 -9.54 0.43 -5.64
CA LYS A 159 -10.69 0.30 -4.73
C LYS A 159 -10.66 1.40 -3.67
N ALA A 160 -11.83 1.82 -3.20
CA ALA A 160 -11.94 2.87 -2.17
C ALA A 160 -11.17 2.50 -0.89
N GLU A 161 -11.21 1.22 -0.51
CA GLU A 161 -10.55 0.67 0.69
C GLU A 161 -9.13 0.13 0.45
N ALA A 162 -8.48 0.51 -0.67
CA ALA A 162 -7.18 -0.01 -1.05
C ALA A 162 -6.11 0.12 0.05
N SER A 163 -5.93 1.33 0.58
CA SER A 163 -4.89 1.61 1.59
C SER A 163 -5.15 0.86 2.88
N LEU A 164 -6.41 0.87 3.35
CA LEU A 164 -6.85 0.11 4.52
C LEU A 164 -6.56 -1.39 4.34
N MET A 165 -6.89 -1.98 3.19
CA MET A 165 -6.67 -3.41 2.93
C MET A 165 -5.19 -3.76 2.85
N ALA A 166 -4.36 -2.91 2.22
CA ALA A 166 -2.92 -3.12 2.11
C ALA A 166 -2.22 -3.03 3.48
N VAL A 167 -2.50 -1.97 4.25
CA VAL A 167 -2.01 -1.80 5.62
C VAL A 167 -2.47 -2.96 6.50
N SER A 168 -3.70 -3.42 6.34
CA SER A 168 -4.21 -4.56 7.10
C SER A 168 -3.50 -5.87 6.77
N ALA A 169 -3.03 -6.06 5.54
CA ALA A 169 -2.19 -7.20 5.19
C ALA A 169 -0.87 -7.17 5.98
N VAL A 170 -0.24 -5.99 6.07
CA VAL A 170 0.99 -5.80 6.87
C VAL A 170 0.73 -6.04 8.35
N LEU A 171 -0.33 -5.48 8.91
CA LEU A 171 -0.68 -5.64 10.34
C LEU A 171 -0.99 -7.09 10.72
N LEU A 172 -1.37 -7.94 9.75
CA LEU A 172 -1.64 -9.36 9.96
C LEU A 172 -0.47 -10.27 9.55
N SER A 173 0.64 -9.71 9.07
CA SER A 173 1.76 -10.46 8.48
C SER A 173 1.31 -11.39 7.33
N ARG A 174 0.42 -10.88 6.46
CA ARG A 174 -0.21 -11.59 5.33
C ARG A 174 -0.01 -10.88 3.99
N GLU A 175 1.10 -10.18 3.82
CA GLU A 175 1.43 -9.44 2.59
C GLU A 175 1.48 -10.35 1.36
N GLU A 176 2.08 -11.53 1.48
CA GLU A 176 2.15 -12.49 0.37
C GLU A 176 0.77 -13.04 -0.02
N ASP A 177 -0.14 -13.20 0.95
CA ASP A 177 -1.54 -13.54 0.65
C ASP A 177 -2.21 -12.40 -0.12
N ALA A 178 -1.95 -11.16 0.28
CA ALA A 178 -2.49 -9.97 -0.37
C ALA A 178 -1.98 -9.81 -1.81
N LEU A 179 -0.66 -9.91 -2.02
CA LEU A 179 -0.02 -9.80 -3.33
C LEU A 179 -0.38 -10.93 -4.29
N SER A 180 -0.63 -12.14 -3.75
CA SER A 180 -1.11 -13.28 -4.55
C SER A 180 -2.62 -13.27 -4.80
N GLY A 181 -3.34 -12.26 -4.31
CA GLY A 181 -4.79 -12.15 -4.46
C GLY A 181 -5.55 -13.27 -3.76
N ARG A 182 -5.03 -13.80 -2.65
CA ARG A 182 -5.73 -14.77 -1.80
C ARG A 182 -6.76 -14.05 -0.94
N SER A 183 -7.85 -14.73 -0.60
CA SER A 183 -8.92 -14.15 0.23
C SER A 183 -8.38 -13.66 1.59
N PRO A 184 -8.80 -12.46 2.08
CA PRO A 184 -9.83 -11.57 1.54
C PRO A 184 -9.35 -10.47 0.57
N TRP A 185 -8.14 -10.57 0.02
CA TRP A 185 -7.58 -9.62 -0.96
C TRP A 185 -7.80 -10.04 -2.41
N SER A 186 -8.55 -11.12 -2.64
CA SER A 186 -8.92 -11.58 -3.97
C SER A 186 -9.84 -10.58 -4.67
N LEU A 187 -9.51 -10.18 -5.89
CA LEU A 187 -10.34 -9.29 -6.73
C LEU A 187 -11.35 -10.05 -7.62
N GLY A 188 -11.37 -11.38 -7.55
CA GLY A 188 -12.20 -12.24 -8.42
C GLY A 188 -13.65 -12.43 -7.95
N LEU A 189 -14.52 -12.87 -8.86
CA LEU A 189 -15.97 -13.08 -8.64
C LEU A 189 -16.34 -13.97 -7.44
N VAL A 190 -15.48 -14.93 -7.08
CA VAL A 190 -15.75 -15.91 -6.00
C VAL A 190 -15.06 -15.51 -4.69
N GLY A 191 -14.03 -14.66 -4.78
CA GLY A 191 -13.26 -14.21 -3.64
C GLY A 191 -13.65 -12.78 -3.30
N GLY A 192 -14.46 -12.57 -2.28
CA GLY A 192 -14.90 -11.22 -1.93
C GLY A 192 -13.76 -10.44 -1.30
N TRP A 193 -13.28 -9.47 -2.07
CA TRP A 193 -12.56 -8.31 -1.59
C TRP A 193 -13.40 -7.56 -0.55
N GLY A 194 -12.78 -7.11 0.53
CA GLY A 194 -13.40 -6.13 1.42
C GLY A 194 -12.95 -6.19 2.85
N PHE A 195 -12.78 -5.02 3.45
CA PHE A 195 -12.36 -4.86 4.83
C PHE A 195 -13.43 -5.39 5.78
N SER A 196 -14.71 -5.18 5.48
CA SER A 196 -15.82 -5.78 6.25
C SER A 196 -15.72 -7.31 6.36
N ARG A 197 -15.28 -7.98 5.30
CA ARG A 197 -15.06 -9.43 5.32
C ARG A 197 -13.80 -9.80 6.10
N LEU A 198 -12.73 -9.02 5.94
CA LEU A 198 -11.49 -9.20 6.70
C LEU A 198 -11.75 -9.07 8.20
N SER A 199 -12.43 -8.00 8.62
CA SER A 199 -12.76 -7.73 10.03
C SER A 199 -13.75 -8.74 10.62
N SER A 200 -14.66 -9.29 9.80
CA SER A 200 -15.54 -10.38 10.25
C SER A 200 -14.77 -11.66 10.62
N LYS A 201 -13.65 -11.93 9.95
CA LYS A 201 -12.77 -13.09 10.25
C LYS A 201 -11.73 -12.76 11.31
N GLU A 202 -11.21 -11.54 11.30
CA GLU A 202 -10.16 -11.06 12.19
C GLU A 202 -10.62 -9.79 12.92
N PRO A 203 -11.52 -9.86 13.92
CA PRO A 203 -12.12 -8.66 14.54
C PRO A 203 -11.11 -7.66 15.11
N ARG A 204 -9.94 -8.15 15.54
CA ARG A 204 -8.85 -7.32 16.07
C ARG A 204 -8.28 -6.34 15.04
N ILE A 205 -8.40 -6.62 13.74
CA ILE A 205 -7.83 -5.78 12.68
C ILE A 205 -8.46 -4.39 12.65
N GLN A 206 -9.74 -4.27 13.01
CA GLN A 206 -10.43 -2.98 13.06
C GLN A 206 -9.77 -2.05 14.09
N VAL A 207 -9.46 -2.56 15.27
CA VAL A 207 -8.80 -1.80 16.34
C VAL A 207 -7.38 -1.44 15.94
N LEU A 208 -6.63 -2.40 15.39
CA LEU A 208 -5.25 -2.16 14.93
C LEU A 208 -5.20 -1.11 13.81
N ALA A 209 -6.06 -1.20 12.81
CA ALA A 209 -6.14 -0.23 11.73
C ALA A 209 -6.49 1.18 12.26
N ILE A 210 -7.51 1.30 13.12
CA ILE A 210 -7.90 2.57 13.73
C ILE A 210 -6.71 3.19 14.50
N GLU A 211 -6.02 2.40 15.32
CA GLU A 211 -4.87 2.88 16.09
C GLU A 211 -3.74 3.34 15.15
N TYR A 212 -3.40 2.52 14.15
CA TYR A 212 -2.35 2.81 13.19
C TYR A 212 -2.61 4.12 12.44
N PHE A 213 -3.77 4.23 11.80
CA PHE A 213 -4.10 5.40 10.98
C PHE A 213 -4.19 6.66 11.85
N ALA A 214 -4.72 6.57 13.07
CA ALA A 214 -4.76 7.69 13.99
C ALA A 214 -3.36 8.17 14.39
N LEU A 215 -2.46 7.24 14.76
CA LEU A 215 -1.11 7.58 15.19
C LEU A 215 -0.28 8.13 14.03
N MET A 216 -0.33 7.47 12.87
CA MET A 216 0.35 7.91 11.65
C MET A 216 -0.09 9.31 11.23
N HIS A 217 -1.40 9.56 11.16
CA HIS A 217 -1.93 10.86 10.75
C HIS A 217 -1.53 11.96 11.75
N PHE A 218 -1.63 11.69 13.06
CA PHE A 218 -1.22 12.65 14.08
C PHE A 218 0.27 13.01 13.99
N LEU A 219 1.17 12.04 13.84
CA LEU A 219 2.60 12.30 13.70
C LEU A 219 2.93 13.07 12.42
N THR A 220 2.25 12.73 11.32
CA THR A 220 2.37 13.45 10.05
C THR A 220 1.86 14.89 10.17
N GLU A 221 0.74 15.11 10.87
CA GLU A 221 0.21 16.45 11.16
C GLU A 221 1.24 17.29 11.94
N LEU A 222 1.88 16.72 12.98
CA LEU A 222 2.91 17.41 13.74
C LEU A 222 4.14 17.74 12.89
N ALA A 223 4.60 16.80 12.06
CA ALA A 223 5.74 16.98 11.16
C ALA A 223 5.51 18.10 10.13
N ASN A 224 4.26 18.32 9.70
CA ASN A 224 3.88 19.34 8.70
C ASN A 224 3.43 20.68 9.30
N THR A 225 3.58 20.90 10.61
CA THR A 225 3.38 22.23 11.21
C THR A 225 4.47 23.22 10.77
N GLN A 226 4.25 24.53 10.96
CA GLN A 226 5.23 25.58 10.59
C GLN A 226 6.60 25.45 11.29
N THR A 227 6.65 24.73 12.41
CA THR A 227 7.88 24.45 13.18
C THR A 227 8.23 22.96 13.14
N GLY A 228 7.58 22.19 12.28
CA GLY A 228 7.78 20.76 12.14
C GLY A 228 8.94 20.41 11.20
N ILE A 229 9.34 19.15 11.21
CA ILE A 229 10.49 18.64 10.45
C ILE A 229 10.34 18.69 8.92
N CYS A 230 9.14 18.98 8.40
CA CYS A 230 8.88 19.13 6.97
C CYS A 230 8.92 20.58 6.47
N SER A 231 9.23 21.55 7.35
CA SER A 231 9.31 22.98 7.02
C SER A 231 10.68 23.43 6.54
#